data_AF-A0A369IB16-F1
#
_entry.id   AF-A0A369IB16-F1
#
_cell.length_a   1.000
_cell.length_b   1.000
_cell.length_c   1.000
_cell.angle_alpha   90.00
_cell.angle_beta   90.00
_cell.angle_gamma   90.00
#
_symmetry.space_group_name_H-M   'P 1'
#
loop_
_entity.id
_entity.type
_entity.pdbx_description
1 polymer ?
#
loop_
_entity_poly.entity_id
_entity_poly.type
_entity_poly.pdbx_seq_one_letter_code
_entity_poly.pdbx_strand_id
1 'polypeptide(L)'
;MKFEIVELDEFSGVKASIYSVFIDDANTTLFDQFVQENETLYPDELGSILDRLEIIGHFTGAREHYFKLNEGTLGDGVCALYDSPDKKLRLYSIRYGSTCIVLGGGGNKNVRALQEDEKLKQENYLLRYISKKIT
;
A
#
# COMPACT_ATOMS: atom_id res chain seq x y z
N MET A 1 -12.87 -2.97 15.43
CA MET A 1 -12.16 -3.22 14.17
C MET A 1 -11.53 -4.61 14.22
N LYS A 2 -12.13 -5.53 13.49
CA LYS A 2 -11.54 -6.81 13.09
C LYS A 2 -10.91 -6.62 11.72
N PHE A 3 -9.90 -7.41 11.40
CA PHE A 3 -9.32 -7.43 10.07
C PHE A 3 -8.81 -8.82 9.73
N GLU A 4 -8.73 -9.10 8.45
CA GLU A 4 -8.18 -10.32 7.88
C GLU A 4 -7.15 -9.96 6.82
N ILE A 5 -5.99 -10.64 6.83
CA ILE A 5 -4.94 -10.46 5.83
C ILE A 5 -5.06 -11.60 4.83
N VAL A 6 -5.19 -11.26 3.56
CA VAL A 6 -5.37 -12.22 2.46
C VAL A 6 -4.28 -12.03 1.42
N GLU A 7 -3.79 -13.12 0.85
CA GLU A 7 -2.77 -13.08 -0.21
C GLU A 7 -3.42 -12.64 -1.52
N LEU A 8 -2.70 -11.78 -2.25
CA LEU A 8 -3.05 -11.41 -3.62
C LEU A 8 -2.22 -12.30 -4.54
N ASP A 9 -2.78 -13.44 -4.92
CA ASP A 9 -2.10 -14.46 -5.72
C ASP A 9 -1.61 -13.92 -7.07
N GLU A 10 -2.33 -12.95 -7.63
CA GLU A 10 -1.99 -12.29 -8.90
C GLU A 10 -0.68 -11.51 -8.85
N PHE A 11 -0.32 -10.92 -7.71
CA PHE A 11 0.93 -10.17 -7.55
C PHE A 11 1.98 -10.94 -6.75
N SER A 12 1.61 -12.01 -6.06
CA SER A 12 2.52 -12.77 -5.22
C SER A 12 3.41 -13.67 -6.07
N GLY A 13 4.71 -13.66 -5.77
CA GLY A 13 5.67 -14.41 -6.56
C GLY A 13 6.87 -14.91 -5.77
N VAL A 14 7.81 -15.53 -6.48
CA VAL A 14 9.00 -16.17 -5.89
C VAL A 14 9.95 -15.19 -5.18
N LYS A 15 9.74 -13.87 -5.32
CA LYS A 15 10.58 -12.83 -4.70
C LYS A 15 9.91 -12.14 -3.53
N ALA A 16 8.59 -11.98 -3.58
CA ALA A 16 7.82 -11.47 -2.45
C ALA A 16 6.37 -11.95 -2.51
N SER A 17 5.81 -12.25 -1.33
CA SER A 17 4.37 -12.41 -1.16
C SER A 17 3.72 -11.06 -0.91
N ILE A 18 2.59 -10.82 -1.54
CA ILE A 18 1.86 -9.56 -1.51
C ILE A 18 0.46 -9.83 -0.98
N TYR A 19 0.11 -9.14 0.09
CA TYR A 19 -1.16 -9.31 0.78
C TYR A 19 -1.99 -8.03 0.73
N SER A 20 -3.29 -8.12 0.96
CA SER A 20 -4.12 -6.98 1.36
C SER A 20 -4.99 -7.33 2.57
N VAL A 21 -5.84 -6.39 2.98
CA VAL A 21 -6.56 -6.43 4.25
C VAL A 21 -8.05 -6.23 4.04
N PHE A 22 -8.87 -7.13 4.56
CA PHE A 22 -10.29 -6.88 4.80
C PHE A 22 -10.49 -6.21 6.16
N ILE A 23 -11.40 -5.24 6.23
CA ILE A 23 -11.75 -4.55 7.48
C ILE A 23 -13.21 -4.85 7.82
N ASP A 24 -13.45 -5.28 9.06
CA ASP A 24 -14.77 -5.58 9.60
C ASP A 24 -15.60 -6.44 8.62
N ASP A 25 -16.77 -5.96 8.17
CA ASP A 25 -17.67 -6.68 7.27
C ASP A 25 -17.58 -6.16 5.80
N ALA A 26 -16.45 -5.57 5.41
CA ALA A 26 -16.24 -5.09 4.05
C ALA A 26 -16.21 -6.25 3.04
N ASN A 27 -16.82 -6.02 1.86
CA ASN A 27 -16.88 -7.03 0.79
C ASN A 27 -15.62 -7.06 -0.09
N THR A 28 -14.72 -6.09 0.07
CA THR A 28 -13.50 -5.93 -0.72
C THR A 28 -12.33 -5.54 0.19
N THR A 29 -11.11 -5.84 -0.26
CA THR A 29 -9.90 -5.47 0.47
C THR A 29 -9.64 -3.96 0.38
N LEU A 30 -8.78 -3.44 1.26
CA LEU A 30 -8.32 -2.05 1.18
C LEU A 30 -7.63 -1.74 -0.15
N PHE A 31 -6.92 -2.70 -0.73
CA PHE A 31 -6.30 -2.54 -2.04
C PHE A 31 -7.34 -2.46 -3.17
N ASP A 32 -8.35 -3.32 -3.16
CA ASP A 32 -9.45 -3.28 -4.14
C ASP A 32 -10.17 -1.93 -4.11
N GLN A 33 -10.44 -1.41 -2.91
CA GLN A 33 -11.04 -0.09 -2.72
C GLN A 33 -10.16 1.00 -3.32
N PHE A 34 -8.85 0.95 -3.07
CA PHE A 34 -7.89 1.87 -3.67
C PHE A 34 -7.88 1.81 -5.20
N VAL A 35 -7.95 0.62 -5.80
CA VAL A 35 -8.02 0.44 -7.26
C VAL A 35 -9.30 1.10 -7.80
N GLN A 36 -10.46 0.75 -7.25
CA GLN A 36 -11.78 1.25 -7.67
C GLN A 36 -11.89 2.78 -7.56
N GLU A 37 -11.33 3.36 -6.51
CA GLU A 37 -11.40 4.82 -6.29
C GLU A 37 -10.54 5.62 -7.27
N ASN A 38 -9.49 5.01 -7.85
CA ASN A 38 -8.49 5.73 -8.63
C ASN A 38 -8.46 5.32 -10.11
N GLU A 39 -9.09 4.21 -10.51
CA GLU A 39 -9.07 3.71 -11.90
C GLU A 39 -9.59 4.71 -12.94
N THR A 40 -10.53 5.58 -12.56
CA THR A 40 -11.12 6.56 -13.49
C THR A 40 -10.31 7.85 -13.57
N LEU A 41 -9.78 8.33 -12.43
CA LEU A 41 -9.13 9.64 -12.34
C LEU A 41 -7.62 9.57 -12.54
N TYR A 42 -6.99 8.43 -12.23
CA TYR A 42 -5.55 8.24 -12.23
C TYR A 42 -5.13 6.90 -12.87
N PRO A 43 -5.61 6.57 -14.10
CA PRO A 43 -5.35 5.27 -14.72
C PRO A 43 -3.86 4.99 -14.99
N ASP A 44 -3.10 6.01 -15.42
CA ASP A 44 -1.67 5.84 -15.74
C ASP A 44 -0.84 5.63 -14.47
N GLU A 45 -1.19 6.36 -13.41
CA GLU A 45 -0.60 6.25 -12.08
C GLU A 45 -0.87 4.88 -11.46
N LEU A 46 -2.12 4.45 -11.53
CA LEU A 46 -2.55 3.15 -11.04
C LEU A 46 -1.83 2.04 -11.81
N GLY A 47 -1.79 2.10 -13.14
CA GLY A 47 -1.03 1.13 -13.96
C GLY A 47 0.44 1.04 -13.56
N SER A 48 1.08 2.18 -13.31
CA SER A 48 2.48 2.21 -12.84
C SER A 48 2.67 1.55 -11.46
N ILE A 49 1.68 1.65 -10.58
CA ILE A 49 1.67 0.98 -9.28
C ILE A 49 1.46 -0.53 -9.45
N LEU A 50 0.51 -0.96 -10.30
CA LEU A 50 0.24 -2.37 -10.58
C LEU A 50 1.46 -3.07 -11.20
N ASP A 51 2.08 -2.46 -12.22
CA ASP A 51 3.33 -2.95 -12.83
C ASP A 51 4.45 -3.08 -11.79
N ARG A 52 4.46 -2.20 -10.79
CA ARG A 52 5.45 -2.25 -9.71
C ARG A 52 5.21 -3.40 -8.74
N LEU A 53 3.96 -3.70 -8.42
CA LEU A 53 3.61 -4.86 -7.59
C LEU A 53 4.03 -6.16 -8.27
N GLU A 54 3.77 -6.30 -9.56
CA GLU A 54 4.25 -7.41 -10.40
C GLU A 54 5.78 -7.55 -10.35
N ILE A 55 6.50 -6.45 -10.54
CA ILE A 55 7.97 -6.43 -10.48
C ILE A 55 8.47 -6.88 -9.10
N ILE A 56 7.85 -6.38 -8.02
CA ILE A 56 8.21 -6.71 -6.65
C ILE A 56 7.98 -8.20 -6.37
N GLY A 57 6.80 -8.73 -6.69
CA GLY A 57 6.43 -10.11 -6.40
C GLY A 57 7.27 -11.12 -7.16
N HIS A 58 7.48 -10.89 -8.46
CA HIS A 58 8.04 -11.91 -9.35
C HIS A 58 9.54 -11.75 -9.63
N PHE A 59 10.10 -10.53 -9.58
CA PHE A 59 11.43 -10.27 -10.16
C PHE A 59 12.46 -9.74 -9.17
N THR A 60 12.10 -8.78 -8.31
CA THR A 60 13.11 -8.03 -7.54
C THR A 60 12.97 -8.13 -6.02
N GLY A 61 11.78 -8.48 -5.51
CA GLY A 61 11.43 -8.38 -4.10
C GLY A 61 11.12 -6.93 -3.70
N ALA A 62 10.60 -6.75 -2.48
CA ALA A 62 10.21 -5.45 -1.94
C ALA A 62 11.43 -4.60 -1.53
N ARG A 63 12.25 -4.18 -2.50
CA ARG A 63 13.44 -3.34 -2.27
C ARG A 63 13.05 -1.92 -1.87
N GLU A 64 13.84 -1.32 -0.99
CA GLU A 64 13.54 -0.01 -0.38
C GLU A 64 13.32 1.13 -1.37
N HIS A 65 14.03 1.12 -2.51
CA HIS A 65 13.94 2.19 -3.50
C HIS A 65 12.58 2.28 -4.21
N TYR A 66 11.72 1.26 -4.08
CA TYR A 66 10.34 1.31 -4.57
C TYR A 66 9.41 2.08 -3.65
N PHE A 67 9.84 2.37 -2.42
CA PHE A 67 8.99 2.87 -1.37
C PHE A 67 9.47 4.22 -0.85
N LYS A 68 8.50 5.03 -0.47
CA LYS A 68 8.73 6.13 0.46
C LYS A 68 8.67 5.58 1.87
N LEU A 69 9.84 5.37 2.46
CA LEU A 69 9.99 4.87 3.82
C LEU A 69 9.59 5.92 4.86
N ASN A 70 9.33 5.47 6.09
CA ASN A 70 9.01 6.31 7.25
C ASN A 70 7.74 7.16 7.06
N GLU A 71 6.72 6.59 6.41
CA GLU A 71 5.40 7.22 6.33
C GLU A 71 4.56 6.94 7.60
N GLY A 72 5.06 6.11 8.52
CA GLY A 72 4.50 5.89 9.85
C GLY A 72 5.42 6.32 11.01
N THR A 73 5.39 5.54 12.07
CA THR A 73 6.27 5.62 13.24
C THR A 73 7.51 4.74 13.05
N LEU A 74 8.60 5.09 13.73
CA LEU A 74 9.83 4.30 13.64
C LEU A 74 9.59 2.84 14.01
N GLY A 75 9.95 1.93 13.11
CA GLY A 75 9.85 0.48 13.33
C GLY A 75 8.50 -0.16 13.01
N ASP A 76 7.48 0.59 12.57
CA ASP A 76 6.18 0.00 12.19
C ASP A 76 6.14 -0.54 10.75
N GLY A 77 7.22 -0.38 9.99
CA GLY A 77 7.31 -0.87 8.61
C GLY A 77 6.34 -0.18 7.63
N VAL A 78 5.60 0.85 8.04
CA VAL A 78 4.64 1.54 7.18
C VAL A 78 5.38 2.45 6.20
N CYS A 79 5.11 2.23 4.92
CA CYS A 79 5.67 2.95 3.79
C CYS A 79 4.60 3.21 2.72
N ALA A 80 4.95 3.96 1.69
CA ALA A 80 4.09 4.17 0.53
C ALA A 80 4.78 3.76 -0.77
N LEU A 81 4.09 2.98 -1.62
CA LEU A 81 4.42 2.92 -3.04
C LEU A 81 3.96 4.21 -3.71
N TYR A 82 4.74 4.63 -4.69
CA TYR A 82 4.47 5.80 -5.52
C TYR A 82 4.87 5.49 -6.97
N ASP A 83 4.19 6.15 -7.89
CA ASP A 83 4.27 5.97 -9.34
C ASP A 83 5.43 6.76 -10.00
N SER A 84 5.67 8.01 -9.59
CA SER A 84 6.72 8.89 -10.13
C SER A 84 6.99 10.08 -9.19
N PRO A 85 8.18 10.73 -9.22
CA PRO A 85 8.46 11.92 -8.40
C PRO A 85 7.47 13.07 -8.59
N ASP A 86 6.92 13.22 -9.81
CA ASP A 86 6.01 14.31 -10.18
C ASP A 86 4.53 13.94 -9.98
N LYS A 87 4.27 12.67 -9.76
CA LYS A 87 2.92 12.13 -9.59
C LYS A 87 2.65 11.80 -8.13
N LYS A 88 1.37 11.82 -7.78
CA LYS A 88 0.93 12.03 -6.38
C LYS A 88 0.14 10.86 -5.82
N LEU A 89 -0.14 9.82 -6.61
CA LEU A 89 -0.91 8.68 -6.14
C LEU A 89 -0.04 7.85 -5.19
N ARG A 90 -0.54 7.64 -3.98
CA ARG A 90 0.15 6.87 -2.94
C ARG A 90 -0.67 5.67 -2.55
N LEU A 91 -0.05 4.50 -2.61
CA LEU A 91 -0.58 3.28 -2.02
C LEU A 91 0.21 2.98 -0.74
N TYR A 92 -0.46 3.04 0.41
CA TYR A 92 0.21 2.73 1.68
C TYR A 92 0.33 1.21 1.85
N SER A 93 1.43 0.80 2.48
CA SER A 93 1.74 -0.61 2.74
C SER A 93 2.58 -0.79 4.00
N ILE A 94 2.60 -2.01 4.52
CA ILE A 94 3.53 -2.45 5.56
C ILE A 94 4.55 -3.36 4.89
N ARG A 95 5.84 -3.07 5.05
CA ARG A 95 6.93 -3.84 4.43
C ARG A 95 7.70 -4.66 5.46
N TYR A 96 7.78 -5.97 5.23
CA TYR A 96 8.60 -6.91 5.99
C TYR A 96 9.84 -7.32 5.19
N GLY A 97 10.92 -6.56 5.38
CA GLY A 97 12.15 -6.75 4.62
C GLY A 97 11.90 -6.68 3.12
N SER A 98 12.53 -7.55 2.34
CA SER A 98 12.34 -7.59 0.88
C SER A 98 11.38 -8.68 0.40
N THR A 99 10.73 -9.41 1.31
CA THR A 99 10.04 -10.68 0.98
C THR A 99 8.53 -10.64 1.19
N CYS A 100 8.00 -9.64 1.91
CA CYS A 100 6.56 -9.55 2.16
C CYS A 100 6.12 -8.08 2.25
N ILE A 101 4.95 -7.81 1.66
CA ILE A 101 4.25 -6.52 1.77
C ILE A 101 2.76 -6.74 2.00
N VAL A 102 2.18 -5.94 2.88
CA VAL A 102 0.74 -5.88 3.13
C VAL A 102 0.22 -4.53 2.64
N LEU A 103 -0.60 -4.55 1.59
CA LEU A 103 -1.20 -3.38 0.96
C LEU A 103 -2.45 -2.93 1.72
N GLY A 104 -2.52 -1.64 2.02
CA GLY A 104 -3.74 -0.98 2.48
C GLY A 104 -4.36 -0.13 1.39
N GLY A 105 -5.00 0.96 1.79
CA GLY A 105 -5.55 1.94 0.86
C GLY A 105 -4.59 3.09 0.60
N GLY A 106 -5.13 4.20 0.12
CA GLY A 106 -4.32 5.33 -0.29
C GLY A 106 -5.09 6.40 -1.05
N GLY A 107 -4.39 7.16 -1.89
CA GLY A 107 -5.01 8.19 -2.72
C GLY A 107 -4.04 9.24 -3.24
N ASN A 108 -4.58 10.24 -3.94
CA ASN A 108 -3.81 11.34 -4.50
C ASN A 108 -3.36 12.31 -3.39
N LYS A 109 -2.04 12.45 -3.20
CA LYS A 109 -1.45 13.42 -2.28
C LYS A 109 -1.24 14.79 -2.91
N ASN A 110 -2.22 15.67 -2.72
CA ASN A 110 -2.12 17.07 -3.16
C ASN A 110 -1.43 18.01 -2.16
N VAL A 111 -1.23 17.56 -0.92
CA VAL A 111 -0.68 18.36 0.18
C VAL A 111 0.74 17.93 0.54
N ARG A 112 1.52 18.81 1.17
CA ARG A 112 2.91 18.48 1.56
C ARG A 112 2.92 17.59 2.80
N ALA A 113 2.12 17.94 3.82
CA ALA A 113 2.01 17.19 5.06
C ALA A 113 0.83 16.22 5.02
N LEU A 114 1.03 14.99 5.53
CA LEU A 114 -0.03 13.98 5.61
C LEU A 114 -1.27 14.46 6.40
N GLN A 115 -1.05 15.27 7.43
CA GLN A 115 -2.12 15.76 8.32
C GLN A 115 -3.06 16.75 7.65
N GLU A 116 -2.68 17.28 6.48
CA GLU A 116 -3.49 18.22 5.70
C GLU A 116 -4.46 17.51 4.74
N ASP A 117 -4.39 16.17 4.66
CA ASP A 117 -5.30 15.32 3.88
C ASP A 117 -5.90 14.26 4.80
N GLU A 118 -7.16 14.46 5.18
CA GLU A 118 -7.85 13.58 6.12
C GLU A 118 -8.01 12.15 5.59
N LYS A 119 -8.12 11.95 4.27
CA LYS A 119 -8.21 10.60 3.69
C LYS A 119 -6.87 9.89 3.85
N LEU A 120 -5.79 10.48 3.37
CA LEU A 120 -4.46 9.85 3.45
C LEU A 120 -4.03 9.61 4.90
N LYS A 121 -4.41 10.50 5.81
CA LYS A 121 -4.18 10.34 7.24
C LYS A 121 -4.93 9.13 7.81
N GLN A 122 -6.21 8.94 7.45
CA GLN A 122 -7.00 7.78 7.88
C GLN A 122 -6.40 6.47 7.36
N GLU A 123 -6.09 6.39 6.06
CA GLU A 123 -5.47 5.21 5.43
C GLU A 123 -4.14 4.83 6.09
N ASN A 124 -3.30 5.85 6.33
CA ASN A 124 -2.02 5.65 6.99
C ASN A 124 -2.19 5.17 8.44
N TYR A 125 -3.09 5.80 9.22
CA TYR A 125 -3.29 5.45 10.62
C TYR A 125 -3.90 4.06 10.78
N LEU A 126 -4.75 3.65 9.84
CA LEU A 126 -5.27 2.31 9.76
C LEU A 126 -4.15 1.27 9.61
N LEU A 127 -3.23 1.46 8.67
CA LEU A 127 -2.08 0.55 8.50
C LEU A 127 -1.12 0.57 9.69
N ARG A 128 -0.94 1.71 10.36
CA ARG A 128 -0.15 1.76 11.60
C ARG A 128 -0.79 0.95 12.72
N TYR A 129 -2.12 1.00 12.82
CA TYR A 129 -2.86 0.14 13.76
C TYR A 129 -2.69 -1.34 13.40
N ILE A 130 -2.85 -1.70 12.12
CA ILE A 130 -2.71 -3.09 11.65
C ILE A 130 -1.30 -3.59 11.92
N SER A 131 -0.26 -2.84 11.52
CA SER A 131 1.14 -3.15 11.78
C SER A 131 1.39 -3.48 13.25
N LYS A 132 0.94 -2.63 14.17
CA LYS A 132 1.06 -2.86 15.62
C LYS A 132 0.36 -4.15 16.12
N LYS A 133 -0.56 -4.72 15.36
CA LYS A 133 -1.26 -5.97 15.71
C LYS A 133 -0.60 -7.22 15.13
N ILE A 134 0.23 -7.07 14.11
CA ILE A 134 0.94 -8.18 13.45
C ILE A 134 2.45 -8.18 13.71
N THR A 135 2.94 -7.24 14.54
CA THR A 135 4.31 -7.18 15.08
C THR A 135 4.27 -7.11 16.59
#